data_AF-A0A8T3RFN9-F1
#
_entry.id   AF-A0A8T3RFN9-F1
#
_cell.length_a   1.000
_cell.length_b   1.000
_cell.length_c   1.000
_cell.angle_alpha   90.00
_cell.angle_beta   90.00
_cell.angle_gamma   90.00
#
_symmetry.space_group_name_H-M   'P 1'
#
loop_
_entity.id
_entity.type
_entity.pdbx_description
1 polymer ?
#
loop_
_entity_poly.entity_id
_entity_poly.type
_entity_poly.pdbx_seq_one_letter_code
_entity_poly.pdbx_strand_id
1 'polypeptide(L)'
;MQRRVAHLDMDAFYASVELLRYPQLRGLPVVIGGRHHGHVRTGDTRDFPRLRDYVGRGVVTTATYEARAFGVHSGTGIMKAARLAPDAILLPADFEQYRHYSHLFKAAVAEIAPEIEDRGIDEIYIDLTKVAYRISR
;
A
#
# COMPACT_ATOMS: atom_id res chain seq x y z
N MET A 1 33.18 12.05 -11.64
CA MET A 1 31.72 12.29 -11.56
C MET A 1 31.27 11.93 -10.15
N GLN A 2 30.47 12.76 -9.48
CA GLN A 2 30.03 12.50 -8.10
C GLN A 2 28.92 11.42 -8.11
N ARG A 3 29.02 10.42 -7.23
CA ARG A 3 27.99 9.38 -7.09
C ARG A 3 26.70 9.98 -6.52
N ARG A 4 25.55 9.66 -7.13
CA ARG A 4 24.22 10.10 -6.69
C ARG A 4 23.31 8.88 -6.57
N VAL A 5 22.82 8.61 -5.37
CA VAL A 5 21.89 7.52 -5.08
C VAL A 5 20.58 8.12 -4.62
N ALA A 6 19.47 7.62 -5.15
CA ALA A 6 18.13 7.95 -4.67
C ALA A 6 17.48 6.72 -4.05
N HIS A 7 16.72 6.97 -2.99
CA HIS A 7 15.85 6.00 -2.36
C HIS A 7 14.42 6.24 -2.83
N LEU A 8 13.72 5.18 -3.24
CA LEU A 8 12.32 5.23 -3.64
C LEU A 8 11.52 4.25 -2.80
N ASP A 9 10.44 4.75 -2.21
CA ASP A 9 9.52 4.02 -1.32
C ASP A 9 8.09 4.41 -1.72
N MET A 10 7.21 3.42 -1.91
CA MET A 10 5.83 3.66 -2.31
C MET A 10 4.92 3.91 -1.10
N ASP A 11 4.28 5.07 -1.08
CA ASP A 11 3.38 5.50 0.00
C ASP A 11 2.25 4.52 0.26
N ALA A 12 2.17 4.04 1.51
CA ALA A 12 1.11 3.15 2.02
C ALA A 12 0.77 2.01 1.03
N PHE A 13 1.81 1.38 0.47
CA PHE A 13 1.74 0.62 -0.78
C PHE A 13 0.53 -0.30 -0.93
N TYR A 14 0.24 -1.19 0.03
CA TYR A 14 -0.89 -2.12 -0.10
C TYR A 14 -2.24 -1.40 -0.13
N ALA A 15 -2.41 -0.35 0.68
CA ALA A 15 -3.63 0.45 0.64
C ALA A 15 -3.76 1.18 -0.71
N SER A 16 -2.65 1.71 -1.23
CA SER A 16 -2.60 2.38 -2.53
C SER A 16 -2.98 1.43 -3.68
N VAL A 17 -2.51 0.17 -3.65
CA VAL A 17 -2.92 -0.87 -4.61
C VAL A 17 -4.43 -1.14 -4.51
N GLU A 18 -4.97 -1.29 -3.31
CA GLU A 18 -6.41 -1.50 -3.14
C GLU A 18 -7.24 -0.29 -3.60
N LEU A 19 -6.76 0.94 -3.46
CA LEU A 19 -7.42 2.15 -3.97
C LEU A 19 -7.34 2.31 -5.51
N LEU A 20 -6.41 1.60 -6.16
CA LEU A 20 -6.42 1.47 -7.63
C LEU A 20 -7.50 0.48 -8.07
N ARG A 21 -7.66 -0.63 -7.34
CA ARG A 21 -8.66 -1.68 -7.62
C ARG A 21 -10.08 -1.28 -7.24
N TYR A 22 -10.22 -0.50 -6.17
CA TYR A 22 -11.49 0.00 -5.65
C TYR A 22 -11.47 1.53 -5.55
N PRO A 23 -11.52 2.26 -6.69
CA PRO A 23 -11.48 3.72 -6.73
C PRO A 23 -12.53 4.41 -5.87
N GLN A 24 -13.69 3.77 -5.66
CA GLN A 24 -14.78 4.27 -4.83
C GLN A 24 -14.43 4.38 -3.34
N LEU A 25 -13.30 3.80 -2.90
CA LEU A 25 -12.85 3.85 -1.52
C LEU A 25 -11.89 5.01 -1.22
N ARG A 26 -11.52 5.81 -2.23
CA ARG A 26 -10.63 6.96 -2.03
C ARG A 26 -11.25 7.98 -1.10
N GLY A 27 -10.44 8.57 -0.21
CA GLY A 27 -10.93 9.50 0.80
C GLY A 27 -11.63 8.84 1.98
N LEU A 28 -11.71 7.50 2.02
CA LEU A 28 -12.33 6.76 3.12
C LEU A 28 -11.28 6.09 4.02
N PRO A 29 -11.58 5.90 5.32
CA PRO A 29 -10.76 5.07 6.19
C PRO A 29 -10.80 3.61 5.75
N VAL A 30 -9.72 3.14 5.13
CA VAL A 30 -9.52 1.75 4.71
C VAL A 30 -8.30 1.14 5.40
N VAL A 31 -8.45 -0.11 5.82
CA VAL A 31 -7.48 -0.91 6.56
C VAL A 31 -7.32 -2.25 5.86
N ILE A 32 -6.07 -2.64 5.59
CA ILE A 32 -5.71 -3.90 4.96
C ILE A 32 -5.18 -4.82 6.06
N GLY A 33 -5.77 -6.00 6.22
CA GLY A 33 -5.32 -6.99 7.19
C GLY A 33 -6.41 -7.97 7.61
N GLY A 34 -6.21 -8.61 8.76
CA GLY A 34 -7.11 -9.67 9.23
C GLY A 34 -6.97 -10.98 8.42
N ARG A 35 -7.86 -11.93 8.69
CA ARG A 35 -7.91 -13.20 7.94
C ARG A 35 -8.75 -13.00 6.69
N HIS A 36 -8.46 -13.77 5.63
CA HIS A 36 -9.26 -13.76 4.40
C HIS A 36 -10.72 -14.09 4.72
N HIS A 37 -11.58 -13.07 4.65
CA HIS A 37 -13.02 -13.22 4.77
C HIS A 37 -13.64 -12.89 3.42
N GLY A 38 -13.83 -13.92 2.59
CA GLY A 38 -14.60 -13.85 1.35
C GLY A 38 -14.04 -12.93 0.25
N HIS A 39 -14.58 -13.08 -0.95
CA HIS A 39 -14.27 -12.18 -2.05
C HIS A 39 -14.89 -10.80 -1.78
N VAL A 40 -14.07 -9.77 -1.96
CA VAL A 40 -14.51 -8.37 -1.93
C VAL A 40 -15.50 -8.17 -3.07
N ARG A 41 -16.66 -7.58 -2.75
CA ARG A 41 -17.77 -7.41 -3.69
C ARG A 41 -17.53 -6.15 -4.53
N THR A 42 -17.73 -6.24 -5.84
CA THR A 42 -17.77 -5.08 -6.74
C THR A 42 -19.15 -4.42 -6.59
N GLY A 43 -19.23 -3.40 -5.75
CA GLY A 43 -20.49 -2.73 -5.43
C GLY A 43 -20.28 -1.39 -4.72
N ASP A 44 -21.31 -0.96 -4.01
CA ASP A 44 -21.29 0.25 -3.20
C ASP A 44 -20.32 0.09 -2.02
N THR A 45 -19.75 1.20 -1.54
CA THR A 45 -18.95 1.23 -0.31
C THR A 45 -19.62 0.55 0.90
N ARG A 46 -20.96 0.48 0.94
CA ARG A 46 -21.75 -0.22 1.97
C ARG A 46 -21.59 -1.74 1.94
N ASP A 47 -21.16 -2.31 0.82
CA ASP A 47 -20.99 -3.76 0.65
C ASP A 47 -19.67 -4.28 1.25
N PHE A 48 -18.79 -3.37 1.67
CA PHE A 48 -17.49 -3.72 2.23
C PHE A 48 -17.56 -3.97 3.73
N PRO A 49 -16.87 -5.01 4.24
CA PRO A 49 -16.79 -5.30 5.67
C PRO A 49 -16.24 -4.10 6.46
N ARG A 50 -16.78 -3.90 7.66
CA ARG A 50 -16.33 -2.86 8.58
C ARG A 50 -15.55 -3.49 9.74
N LEU A 51 -14.62 -2.74 10.30
CA LEU A 51 -13.84 -3.21 11.44
C LEU A 51 -14.70 -3.59 12.64
N ARG A 52 -15.82 -2.91 12.88
CA ARG A 52 -16.78 -3.22 13.96
C ARG A 52 -17.31 -4.66 13.91
N ASP A 53 -17.38 -5.26 12.72
CA ASP A 53 -17.93 -6.60 12.52
C ASP A 53 -16.84 -7.68 12.58
N TYR A 54 -15.57 -7.29 12.67
CA TYR A 54 -14.45 -8.22 12.72
C TYR A 54 -14.30 -8.82 14.12
N VAL A 55 -14.34 -10.16 14.18
CA VAL A 55 -13.98 -10.92 15.37
C VAL A 55 -12.83 -11.86 15.02
N GLY A 56 -11.69 -11.69 15.68
CA GLY A 56 -10.55 -12.56 15.44
C GLY A 56 -9.23 -12.02 15.97
N ARG A 57 -8.16 -12.50 15.33
CA ARG A 57 -6.77 -12.14 15.65
C ARG A 57 -6.05 -11.73 14.38
N GLY A 58 -5.10 -10.83 14.52
CA GLY A 58 -4.29 -10.33 13.41
C GLY A 58 -3.89 -8.89 13.64
N VAL A 59 -3.09 -8.37 12.72
CA VAL A 59 -2.64 -6.98 12.71
C VAL A 59 -3.00 -6.33 11.38
N VAL A 60 -3.11 -5.01 11.41
CA VAL A 60 -3.16 -4.16 10.22
C VAL A 60 -1.83 -4.28 9.50
N THR A 61 -1.87 -4.67 8.23
CA THR A 61 -0.68 -4.70 7.38
C THR A 61 -0.40 -3.30 6.85
N THR A 62 -1.43 -2.60 6.38
CA THR A 62 -1.34 -1.23 5.88
C THR A 62 -2.67 -0.53 6.12
N ALA A 63 -2.63 0.79 6.29
CA ALA A 63 -3.81 1.64 6.42
C ALA A 63 -3.63 2.89 5.57
N THR A 64 -4.74 3.33 4.98
CA THR A 64 -4.88 4.64 4.34
C THR A 64 -4.58 5.79 5.31
N TYR A 65 -4.23 6.97 4.80
CA TYR A 65 -3.98 8.13 5.65
C TYR A 65 -5.23 8.53 6.45
N GLU A 66 -6.41 8.35 5.87
CA GLU A 66 -7.71 8.57 6.50
C GLU A 66 -7.92 7.64 7.70
N ALA A 67 -7.55 6.36 7.59
CA ALA A 67 -7.56 5.45 8.74
C ALA A 67 -6.46 5.77 9.76
N ARG A 68 -5.28 6.23 9.32
CA ARG A 68 -4.19 6.68 10.20
C ARG A 68 -4.60 7.89 11.04
N ALA A 69 -5.48 8.77 10.55
CA ALA A 69 -6.01 9.89 11.32
C ALA A 69 -6.79 9.44 12.58
N PHE A 70 -7.31 8.21 12.60
CA PHE A 70 -7.94 7.59 13.77
C PHE A 70 -6.94 6.84 14.68
N GLY A 71 -5.63 6.92 14.40
CA GLY A 71 -4.59 6.20 15.14
C GLY A 71 -4.43 4.73 14.72
N VAL A 72 -4.99 4.33 13.56
CA VAL A 72 -4.81 2.99 13.01
C VAL A 72 -3.56 2.96 12.11
N HIS A 73 -2.53 2.22 12.53
CA HIS A 73 -1.25 2.13 11.82
C HIS A 73 -0.87 0.68 11.51
N SER A 74 0.10 0.47 10.62
CA SER A 74 0.70 -0.85 10.40
C SER A 74 1.17 -1.46 11.73
N GLY A 75 0.93 -2.76 11.92
CA GLY A 75 1.19 -3.49 13.16
C GLY A 75 0.12 -3.32 14.25
N THR A 76 -0.84 -2.40 14.09
CA THR A 76 -1.96 -2.26 15.04
C THR A 76 -2.79 -3.55 15.05
N GLY A 77 -3.06 -4.13 16.23
CA GLY A 77 -3.95 -5.29 16.31
C GLY A 77 -5.35 -4.97 15.77
N ILE A 78 -5.94 -5.84 14.94
CA ILE A 78 -7.22 -5.54 14.26
C ILE A 78 -8.34 -5.24 15.27
N MET A 79 -8.41 -5.97 16.39
CA MET A 79 -9.39 -5.70 17.45
C MET A 79 -9.19 -4.32 18.12
N LYS A 80 -7.94 -3.82 18.19
CA LYS A 80 -7.65 -2.46 18.64
C LYS A 80 -8.07 -1.44 17.58
N ALA A 81 -7.75 -1.70 16.32
CA ALA A 81 -8.18 -0.86 15.20
C ALA A 81 -9.72 -0.72 15.15
N ALA A 82 -10.46 -1.80 15.41
CA ALA A 82 -11.92 -1.78 15.49
C ALA A 82 -12.49 -0.90 16.60
N ARG A 83 -11.75 -0.74 17.71
CA ARG A 83 -12.13 0.22 18.77
C ARG A 83 -11.83 1.66 18.39
N LEU A 84 -10.75 1.89 17.64
CA LEU A 84 -10.31 3.23 17.22
C LEU A 84 -11.14 3.78 16.05
N ALA A 85 -11.44 2.93 15.08
CA ALA A 85 -12.12 3.28 13.84
C ALA A 85 -13.15 2.19 13.45
N PRO A 86 -14.26 2.04 14.21
CA PRO A 86 -15.22 0.96 14.00
C PRO A 86 -15.82 0.94 12.59
N ASP A 87 -15.94 2.10 11.95
CA ASP A 87 -16.48 2.26 10.60
C ASP A 87 -15.45 2.17 9.48
N ALA A 88 -14.17 1.99 9.80
CA ALA A 88 -13.17 1.80 8.75
C ALA A 88 -13.44 0.50 8.00
N ILE A 89 -13.23 0.56 6.69
CA ILE A 89 -13.37 -0.58 5.80
C ILE A 89 -12.21 -1.54 6.03
N LEU A 90 -12.51 -2.83 6.15
CA LEU A 90 -11.52 -3.89 6.27
C LEU A 90 -11.43 -4.66 4.95
N LEU A 91 -10.26 -4.61 4.32
CA LEU A 91 -9.93 -5.43 3.15
C LEU A 91 -8.93 -6.53 3.53
N PRO A 92 -9.07 -7.75 2.97
CA PRO A 92 -8.04 -8.78 3.10
C PRO A 92 -6.79 -8.38 2.32
N ALA A 93 -5.63 -8.89 2.75
CA ALA A 93 -4.39 -8.69 1.99
C ALA A 93 -4.39 -9.52 0.70
N ASP A 94 -4.04 -8.89 -0.44
CA ASP A 94 -3.90 -9.56 -1.74
C ASP A 94 -2.44 -9.49 -2.23
N PHE A 95 -1.61 -10.40 -1.72
CA PHE A 95 -0.17 -10.41 -2.03
C PHE A 95 0.16 -10.70 -3.50
N GLU A 96 -0.76 -11.30 -4.25
CA GLU A 96 -0.57 -11.49 -5.69
C GLU A 96 -0.60 -10.14 -6.41
N GLN A 97 -1.62 -9.32 -6.11
CA GLN A 97 -1.73 -7.96 -6.66
C GLN A 97 -0.59 -7.07 -6.20
N TYR A 98 -0.18 -7.17 -4.93
CA TYR A 98 0.94 -6.37 -4.42
C TYR A 98 2.25 -6.70 -5.15
N ARG A 99 2.51 -7.99 -5.43
CA ARG A 99 3.68 -8.38 -6.23
C ARG A 99 3.57 -7.91 -7.67
N HIS A 100 2.39 -7.98 -8.27
CA HIS A 100 2.15 -7.48 -9.63
C HIS A 100 2.50 -5.99 -9.75
N TYR A 101 1.96 -5.14 -8.88
CA TYR A 101 2.23 -3.70 -8.91
C TYR A 101 3.68 -3.36 -8.52
N SER A 102 4.29 -4.13 -7.60
CA SER A 102 5.72 -4.01 -7.28
C SER A 102 6.61 -4.20 -8.51
N HIS A 103 6.34 -5.26 -9.28
CA HIS A 103 7.09 -5.54 -10.51
C HIS A 103 6.91 -4.43 -11.55
N LEU A 104 5.67 -3.93 -11.74
CA LEU A 104 5.42 -2.82 -12.66
C LEU A 104 6.17 -1.55 -12.25
N PHE A 105 6.14 -1.20 -10.96
CA PHE A 105 6.89 -0.05 -10.43
C PHE A 105 8.39 -0.18 -10.69
N LYS A 106 8.99 -1.32 -10.30
CA LYS A 106 10.43 -1.55 -10.47
C LYS A 106 10.84 -1.61 -11.95
N ALA A 107 10.01 -2.20 -12.81
CA ALA A 107 10.23 -2.22 -14.25
C ALA A 107 10.24 -0.81 -14.84
N ALA A 108 9.27 0.03 -14.48
CA ALA A 108 9.22 1.43 -14.92
C ALA A 108 10.44 2.23 -14.45
N VAL A 109 10.92 1.99 -13.22
CA VAL A 109 12.14 2.65 -12.73
C VAL A 109 13.38 2.16 -13.49
N ALA A 110 13.47 0.87 -13.82
CA ALA A 110 14.60 0.29 -14.54
C ALA A 110 14.77 0.84 -15.98
N GLU A 111 13.69 1.32 -16.60
CA GLU A 111 13.75 2.02 -17.89
C GLU A 111 14.56 3.33 -17.84
N ILE A 112 14.60 3.97 -16.67
CA ILE A 112 15.29 5.26 -16.44
C ILE A 112 16.66 5.05 -15.79
N ALA A 113 16.70 4.20 -14.76
CA ALA A 113 17.88 3.92 -13.96
C ALA A 113 18.05 2.39 -13.78
N PRO A 114 18.82 1.72 -14.65
CA PRO A 114 18.92 0.26 -14.64
C PRO A 114 19.75 -0.30 -13.48
N GLU A 115 20.58 0.52 -12.84
CA GLU A 115 21.38 0.15 -11.67
C GLU A 115 20.51 0.29 -10.41
N ILE A 116 19.80 -0.80 -10.05
CA ILE A 116 18.85 -0.87 -8.93
C ILE A 116 19.33 -1.87 -7.87
N GLU A 117 19.22 -1.49 -6.59
CA GLU A 117 19.25 -2.41 -5.44
C GLU A 117 17.83 -2.60 -4.88
N ASP A 118 17.32 -3.82 -4.94
CA ASP A 118 15.99 -4.19 -4.45
C ASP A 118 16.02 -4.48 -2.94
N ARG A 119 15.16 -3.79 -2.17
CA ARG A 119 15.11 -3.89 -0.70
C ARG A 119 13.80 -4.40 -0.16
N GLY A 120 12.73 -4.39 -0.95
CA GLY A 120 11.40 -4.72 -0.48
C GLY A 120 10.37 -4.74 -1.60
N ILE A 121 9.13 -5.05 -1.26
CA ILE A 121 8.04 -5.05 -2.24
C ILE A 121 7.74 -3.64 -2.76
N ASP A 122 8.01 -2.62 -1.96
CA ASP A 122 7.75 -1.21 -2.22
C ASP A 122 8.98 -0.31 -2.21
N GLU A 123 10.15 -0.86 -1.90
CA GLU A 123 11.37 -0.10 -1.62
C GLU A 123 12.54 -0.51 -2.52
N ILE A 124 13.19 0.47 -3.15
CA ILE A 124 14.41 0.30 -3.96
C ILE A 124 15.38 1.47 -3.79
N TYR A 125 16.68 1.20 -4.00
CA TYR A 125 17.69 2.23 -4.21
C TYR A 125 18.13 2.22 -5.67
N ILE A 126 18.36 3.40 -6.24
CA ILE A 126 18.80 3.54 -7.64
C ILE A 126 20.04 4.42 -7.76
N ASP A 127 20.94 4.08 -8.67
CA ASP A 127 22.09 4.92 -9.01
C ASP A 127 21.72 5.89 -10.14
N LEU A 128 21.68 7.19 -9.81
CA LEU A 128 21.38 8.29 -10.73
C LEU A 128 22.62 8.96 -11.28
N THR A 129 23.83 8.46 -10.99
CA THR A 129 25.10 9.09 -11.36
C THR A 129 25.18 9.38 -12.86
N LYS A 130 24.62 8.48 -13.68
CA LYS A 130 24.64 8.57 -15.16
C LYS A 130 23.34 9.12 -15.77
N VAL A 131 22.26 9.23 -15.00
CA VAL A 131 20.95 9.71 -15.48
C VAL A 131 20.95 11.22 -15.70
N ALA A 132 21.82 11.95 -15.00
CA ALA A 132 21.86 13.41 -14.97
C ALA A 132 22.42 14.12 -16.23
N TYR A 133 22.72 13.41 -17.33
CA TYR A 133 23.29 14.04 -18.55
C TYR A 133 22.27 14.37 -19.65
N ARG A 134 20.96 14.23 -19.39
CA ARG A 134 19.89 14.47 -20.37
C ARG A 134 19.01 15.69 -20.13
N ILE A 135 19.18 16.40 -19.02
CA ILE A 135 18.41 17.62 -18.72
C ILE A 135 19.28 18.85 -18.96
N SER A 136 19.69 19.04 -20.21
CA SER A 136 20.28 20.30 -20.71
C SER A 136 20.27 20.33 -22.24
N ARG A 137 19.09 20.55 -22.82
CA ARG A 137 18.88 21.31 -24.05
C ARG A 137 17.40 21.61 -24.25
#